data_AF-D8MAT5-F1
#
_entry.id   AF-D8MAT5-F1
#
_cell.length_a   1.000
_cell.length_b   1.000
_cell.length_c   1.000
_cell.angle_alpha   90.00
_cell.angle_beta   90.00
_cell.angle_gamma   90.00
#
_symmetry.space_group_name_H-M   'P 1'
#
loop_
_entity.id
_entity.type
_entity.pdbx_description
1 polymer ?
#
loop_
_entity_poly.entity_id
_entity_poly.type
_entity_poly.pdbx_seq_one_letter_code
_entity_poly.pdbx_strand_id
1 'polypeptide(L)'
;MSDGRSSMDDELERMWKTQLESIQAISGDKKDLKKHNDLPIARIKRIMKSDQDVRMISAETPVVFARACEMFIMDITIRATQFAEYDNERLVLTKKSILDTIKHTDIFDFLMEIR
;
A
#
# COMPACT_ATOMS: atom_id res chain seq x y z
N MET A 1 0.14 15.61 24.83
CA MET A 1 -0.57 14.88 23.74
C MET A 1 0.39 14.60 22.56
N SER A 2 1.63 14.20 22.84
CA SER A 2 2.71 14.03 21.85
C SER A 2 3.08 12.57 21.57
N ASP A 3 2.38 11.61 22.18
CA ASP A 3 2.77 10.19 22.21
C ASP A 3 2.36 9.39 20.96
N GLY A 4 1.26 9.78 20.30
CA GLY A 4 0.71 8.99 19.18
C GLY A 4 1.47 9.12 17.86
N ARG A 5 2.17 10.24 17.63
CA ARG A 5 2.85 10.50 16.35
C ARG A 5 4.18 9.75 16.24
N SER A 6 4.94 9.70 17.34
CA SER A 6 6.17 8.90 17.45
C SER A 6 5.88 7.41 17.24
N SER A 7 4.79 6.91 17.84
CA SER A 7 4.46 5.47 17.75
C SER A 7 4.12 5.00 16.34
N MET A 8 3.50 5.85 15.52
CA MET A 8 3.14 5.52 14.14
C MET A 8 4.36 5.58 13.21
N ASP A 9 5.21 6.60 13.36
CA ASP A 9 6.45 6.70 12.58
C ASP A 9 7.35 5.48 12.84
N ASP A 10 7.44 5.02 14.09
CA ASP A 10 8.16 3.80 14.45
C ASP A 10 7.53 2.54 13.83
N GLU A 11 6.20 2.47 13.74
CA GLU A 11 5.50 1.34 13.12
C GLU A 11 5.71 1.31 11.60
N LEU A 12 5.66 2.47 10.95
CA LEU A 12 5.97 2.62 9.55
C LEU A 12 7.42 2.23 9.27
N GLU A 13 8.38 2.70 10.07
CA GLU A 13 9.79 2.34 9.91
C GLU A 13 10.00 0.82 10.03
N ARG A 14 9.41 0.19 11.04
CA ARG A 14 9.44 -1.27 11.20
C ARG A 14 8.83 -1.99 10.00
N MET A 15 7.69 -1.52 9.50
CA MET A 15 7.03 -2.08 8.32
C MET A 15 7.95 -1.98 7.09
N TRP A 16 8.48 -0.79 6.78
CA TRP A 16 9.35 -0.58 5.62
C TRP A 16 10.62 -1.42 5.67
N LYS A 17 11.24 -1.52 6.85
CA LYS A 17 12.41 -2.38 7.07
C LYS A 17 12.09 -3.86 6.82
N THR A 18 10.99 -4.35 7.39
CA THR A 18 10.54 -5.74 7.22
C THR A 18 10.25 -6.06 5.75
N GLN A 19 9.59 -5.15 5.03
CA GLN A 19 9.28 -5.33 3.61
C GLN A 19 10.55 -5.36 2.75
N LEU A 20 11.54 -4.51 3.06
CA LEU A 20 12.83 -4.49 2.37
C LEU A 20 13.60 -5.79 2.57
N GLU A 21 13.69 -6.28 3.80
CA GLU A 21 14.33 -7.57 4.12
C GLU A 21 13.62 -8.73 3.40
N SER A 22 12.29 -8.73 3.38
CA SER A 22 11.49 -9.71 2.63
C SER A 22 11.77 -9.68 1.13
N ILE A 23 11.90 -8.50 0.52
CA ILE A 23 12.22 -8.36 -0.92
C ILE A 23 13.63 -8.86 -1.21
N GLN A 24 14.61 -8.54 -0.35
CA GLN A 24 15.99 -8.99 -0.48
C GLN A 24 16.14 -10.51 -0.32
N ALA A 25 15.27 -11.15 0.47
CA ALA A 25 15.24 -12.59 0.65
C ALA A 25 14.63 -13.36 -0.54
N ILE A 26 13.89 -12.69 -1.43
CA ILE A 26 13.39 -13.33 -2.65
C ILE A 26 14.56 -13.54 -3.60
N SER A 27 14.96 -14.81 -3.76
CA SER A 27 15.88 -15.25 -4.80
C SER A 27 15.43 -14.68 -6.14
N GLY A 28 16.35 -14.12 -6.93
CA GLY A 28 16.06 -13.40 -8.18
C GLY A 28 15.40 -14.21 -9.32
N ASP A 29 14.82 -15.38 -9.02
CA ASP A 29 14.06 -16.18 -9.97
C ASP A 29 12.62 -15.63 -10.13
N LYS A 30 12.22 -15.40 -11.38
CA LYS A 30 10.92 -14.83 -11.76
C LYS A 30 9.73 -15.69 -11.30
N LYS A 31 9.96 -16.97 -11.00
CA LYS A 31 8.92 -17.87 -10.47
C LYS A 31 8.58 -17.58 -9.02
N ASP A 32 9.55 -17.21 -8.20
CA ASP A 32 9.32 -16.96 -6.78
C ASP A 32 8.60 -15.64 -6.59
N LEU A 33 8.99 -14.60 -7.33
CA LEU A 33 8.29 -13.31 -7.37
C LEU A 33 6.81 -13.42 -7.76
N LYS A 34 6.41 -14.41 -8.58
CA LYS A 34 5.01 -14.62 -8.94
C LYS A 34 4.21 -15.39 -7.88
N LYS A 35 4.88 -16.19 -7.04
CA LYS A 35 4.25 -16.97 -5.97
C LYS A 35 4.03 -16.16 -4.70
N HIS A 36 4.84 -15.12 -4.49
CA HIS A 36 4.80 -14.26 -3.30
C HIS A 36 3.90 -13.02 -3.43
N ASN A 37 3.11 -12.91 -4.50
CA ASN A 37 2.17 -11.80 -4.68
C ASN A 37 0.74 -12.27 -4.42
N ASP A 38 0.06 -11.62 -3.49
CA ASP A 38 -1.35 -11.90 -3.18
C ASP A 38 -2.30 -11.25 -4.20
N LEU A 39 -1.80 -10.24 -4.93
CA LEU A 39 -2.59 -9.51 -5.93
C LEU A 39 -2.54 -10.18 -7.32
N PRO A 40 -3.70 -10.37 -7.99
CA PRO A 40 -3.75 -11.04 -9.28
C PRO A 40 -3.14 -10.19 -10.41
N ILE A 41 -2.00 -10.66 -10.94
CA ILE A 41 -1.24 -10.02 -12.02
C ILE A 41 -2.10 -9.64 -13.24
N ALA A 42 -3.04 -10.51 -13.62
CA ALA A 42 -3.93 -10.24 -14.75
C ALA A 42 -4.82 -9.00 -14.51
N ARG A 43 -5.28 -8.77 -13.28
CA ARG A 43 -6.11 -7.60 -12.94
C ARG A 43 -5.27 -6.33 -12.91
N ILE A 44 -4.06 -6.39 -12.36
CA ILE A 44 -3.09 -5.27 -12.39
C ILE A 44 -2.83 -4.87 -13.84
N LYS A 45 -2.48 -5.83 -14.70
CA LYS A 45 -2.26 -5.58 -16.12
C LYS A 45 -3.49 -4.94 -16.79
N ARG A 46 -4.70 -5.39 -16.45
CA ARG A 46 -5.95 -4.83 -17.00
C ARG A 46 -6.18 -3.38 -16.57
N ILE A 47 -5.88 -3.04 -15.32
CA ILE A 47 -5.97 -1.65 -14.81
C ILE A 47 -4.93 -0.78 -15.51
N MET A 48 -3.68 -1.22 -15.63
CA MET A 48 -2.66 -0.47 -16.39
C MET A 48 -3.04 -0.25 -17.86
N LYS A 49 -3.82 -1.17 -18.45
CA LYS A 49 -4.32 -1.09 -19.83
C LYS A 49 -5.62 -0.32 -20.00
N SER A 50 -6.24 0.19 -18.93
CA SER A 50 -7.41 1.06 -19.08
C SER A 50 -7.03 2.44 -19.61
N ASP A 51 -5.77 2.83 -19.44
CA ASP A 51 -5.18 3.97 -20.11
C ASP A 51 -4.93 3.63 -21.59
N GLN A 52 -5.55 4.42 -22.48
CA GLN A 52 -5.51 4.20 -23.94
C GLN A 52 -4.11 4.40 -24.54
N ASP A 53 -3.25 5.17 -23.85
CA ASP A 53 -1.89 5.44 -24.32
C ASP A 53 -0.92 4.29 -24.00
N VAL A 54 -1.32 3.35 -23.13
CA VAL A 54 -0.49 2.21 -22.72
C VAL A 54 -0.60 1.04 -23.72
N ARG A 55 0.34 0.98 -24.68
CA ARG A 55 0.35 -0.07 -25.75
C ARG A 55 1.01 -1.38 -25.39
N MET A 56 2.13 -1.38 -24.68
CA MET A 56 2.83 -2.59 -24.23
C MET A 56 3.21 -2.45 -22.75
N ILE A 57 3.29 -3.57 -22.04
CA ILE A 57 3.69 -3.61 -20.63
C ILE A 57 4.68 -4.77 -20.50
N SER A 58 5.86 -4.49 -19.94
CA SER A 58 6.86 -5.53 -19.65
C SER A 58 6.27 -6.57 -18.69
N ALA A 59 6.69 -7.84 -18.80
CA ALA A 59 6.24 -8.90 -17.90
C ALA A 59 6.61 -8.64 -16.42
N GLU A 60 7.64 -7.83 -16.17
CA GLU A 60 8.13 -7.49 -14.82
C GLU A 60 7.32 -6.38 -14.17
N THR A 61 6.77 -5.44 -14.95
CA THR A 61 6.08 -4.27 -14.40
C THR A 61 4.87 -4.64 -13.53
N PRO A 62 3.96 -5.55 -13.94
CA PRO A 62 2.85 -5.97 -13.09
C PRO A 62 3.28 -6.68 -11.80
N VAL A 63 4.44 -7.35 -11.81
CA VAL A 63 5.00 -8.03 -10.63
C VAL A 63 5.47 -7.00 -9.61
N VAL A 64 6.17 -5.95 -10.08
CA VAL A 64 6.58 -4.83 -9.21
C VAL A 64 5.35 -4.10 -8.67
N PHE A 65 4.34 -3.84 -9.51
CA PHE A 65 3.10 -3.22 -9.05
C PHE A 65 2.36 -4.05 -8.01
N ALA A 66 2.35 -5.37 -8.10
CA ALA A 66 1.72 -6.20 -7.08
C ALA A 66 2.33 -5.92 -5.70
N ARG A 67 3.67 -5.96 -5.61
CA ARG A 67 4.38 -5.67 -4.37
C ARG A 67 4.20 -4.21 -3.91
N ALA A 68 4.29 -3.26 -4.83
CA ALA A 68 4.09 -1.84 -4.51
C ALA A 68 2.67 -1.57 -4.00
N CYS A 69 1.64 -2.19 -4.59
CA CYS A 69 0.27 -2.05 -4.14
C CYS A 69 0.04 -2.68 -2.76
N GLU A 70 0.64 -3.84 -2.46
CA GLU A 70 0.62 -4.42 -1.11
C GLU A 70 1.20 -3.43 -0.09
N MET A 71 2.39 -2.88 -0.38
CA MET A 71 3.07 -1.92 0.50
C MET A 71 2.29 -0.62 0.65
N PHE A 72 1.69 -0.13 -0.43
CA PHE A 72 0.80 1.02 -0.39
C PHE A 72 -0.43 0.79 0.50
N ILE A 73 -1.07 -0.38 0.39
CA ILE A 73 -2.22 -0.75 1.24
C ILE A 73 -1.80 -0.82 2.70
N MET A 74 -0.64 -1.39 3.02
CA MET A 74 -0.12 -1.43 4.39
C MET A 74 0.16 -0.03 4.95
N ASP A 75 0.89 0.81 4.20
CA ASP A 75 1.26 2.16 4.62
C ASP A 75 0.01 3.05 4.88
N ILE A 76 -0.94 3.08 3.94
CA ILE A 76 -2.18 3.85 4.14
C ILE A 76 -3.05 3.29 5.28
N THR A 77 -3.06 1.96 5.48
CA THR A 77 -3.81 1.34 6.57
C THR A 77 -3.23 1.73 7.93
N ILE A 78 -1.90 1.67 8.09
CA ILE A 78 -1.21 2.08 9.32
C ILE A 78 -1.50 3.56 9.60
N ARG A 79 -1.34 4.44 8.60
CA ARG A 79 -1.64 5.88 8.76
C ARG A 79 -3.11 6.16 9.06
N ALA A 80 -4.03 5.35 8.54
CA ALA A 80 -5.46 5.49 8.80
C ALA A 80 -5.88 5.11 10.21
N THR A 81 -5.06 4.38 10.96
CA THR A 81 -5.34 4.07 12.37
C THR A 81 -5.41 5.32 13.24
N GLN A 82 -4.66 6.39 12.91
CA GLN A 82 -4.69 7.65 13.64
C GLN A 82 -6.07 8.34 13.59
N PHE A 83 -6.81 8.12 12.51
CA PHE A 83 -8.14 8.70 12.28
C PHE A 83 -9.26 7.67 12.48
N ALA A 84 -8.92 6.46 12.93
CA ALA A 84 -9.88 5.41 13.18
C ALA A 84 -10.70 5.69 14.45
N GLU A 85 -11.90 5.12 14.49
CA GLU A 85 -12.81 5.25 15.63
C GLU A 85 -12.70 3.99 16.51
N TYR A 86 -13.13 4.07 17.77
CA TYR A 86 -13.22 2.90 18.65
C TYR A 86 -14.67 2.51 18.86
N ASP A 87 -14.99 1.23 18.65
CA ASP A 87 -16.27 0.61 19.00
C ASP A 87 -16.02 -0.53 19.99
N ASN A 88 -16.48 -0.36 21.24
CA ASN A 88 -16.31 -1.33 22.32
C ASN A 88 -14.87 -1.89 22.42
N GLU A 89 -13.89 -0.98 22.54
CA GLU A 89 -12.44 -1.23 22.61
C GLU A 89 -11.78 -1.72 21.31
N ARG A 90 -12.55 -1.92 20.23
CA ARG A 90 -12.02 -2.31 18.93
C ARG A 90 -11.78 -1.10 18.05
N LEU A 91 -10.59 -1.02 17.46
CA LEU A 91 -10.29 -0.01 16.46
C LEU A 91 -11.01 -0.34 15.15
N VAL A 92 -11.80 0.61 14.65
CA VAL A 92 -12.64 0.51 13.46
C VAL A 92 -12.15 1.50 12.41
N LEU A 93 -11.59 0.98 11.32
CA LEU A 93 -11.26 1.77 10.14
C LEU A 93 -12.53 2.03 9.33
N THR A 94 -12.76 3.29 8.96
CA THR A 94 -13.93 3.74 8.22
C THR A 94 -13.52 4.42 6.92
N LYS A 95 -14.47 4.63 5.99
CA LYS A 95 -14.18 5.45 4.79
C LYS A 95 -13.70 6.85 5.19
N LYS A 96 -14.27 7.42 6.27
CA LYS A 96 -13.88 8.73 6.79
C LYS A 96 -12.43 8.75 7.27
N SER A 97 -11.98 7.71 8.00
CA SER A 97 -10.59 7.66 8.48
C SER A 97 -9.59 7.66 7.33
N ILE A 98 -9.86 6.92 6.26
CA ILE A 98 -9.01 6.90 5.05
C ILE A 98 -9.00 8.27 4.35
N LEU A 99 -10.18 8.88 4.16
CA LEU A 99 -10.27 10.21 3.54
C LEU A 99 -9.54 11.28 4.34
N ASP A 100 -9.58 11.20 5.67
CA ASP A 100 -8.88 12.14 6.53
C ASP A 100 -7.36 11.86 6.51
N THR A 101 -6.89 10.62 6.40
CA THR A 101 -5.47 10.30 6.13
C THR A 101 -4.95 10.91 4.84
N ILE A 102 -5.72 10.78 3.75
CA ILE A 102 -5.34 11.31 2.43
C ILE A 102 -5.11 12.81 2.51
N LYS A 103 -6.00 13.56 3.18
CA LYS A 103 -5.89 15.02 3.34
C LYS A 103 -4.68 15.48 4.16
N HIS A 104 -4.12 14.62 5.02
CA HIS A 104 -3.04 14.97 5.95
C HIS A 104 -1.70 14.33 5.58
N THR A 105 -1.61 13.70 4.40
CA THR A 105 -0.42 12.98 3.95
C THR A 105 -0.09 13.36 2.51
N ASP A 106 0.87 14.26 2.31
CA ASP A 106 1.20 14.87 1.01
C ASP A 106 1.47 13.83 -0.11
N ILE A 107 2.09 12.69 0.22
CA ILE A 107 2.36 11.62 -0.78
C ILE A 107 1.07 10.98 -1.33
N PHE A 108 -0.08 11.22 -0.71
CA PHE A 108 -1.40 10.73 -1.12
C PHE A 108 -2.24 11.75 -1.88
N ASP A 109 -1.68 12.91 -2.23
CA ASP A 109 -2.40 13.96 -2.98
C ASP A 109 -3.03 13.45 -4.30
N PHE A 110 -2.42 12.44 -4.93
CA PHE A 110 -2.97 11.78 -6.13
C PHE A 110 -4.33 11.11 -5.92
N LEU A 111 -4.76 10.93 -4.67
CA LEU A 111 -6.04 10.32 -4.28
C LEU A 111 -7.12 11.37 -3.97
N MET A 112 -6.79 12.66 -3.90
CA MET A 112 -7.74 13.73 -3.53
C MET A 112 -8.94 13.83 -4.48
N GLU A 113 -8.76 13.44 -5.75
CA GLU A 113 -9.82 13.47 -6.77
C GLU A 113 -10.70 12.21 -6.76
N ILE A 114 -10.34 11.18 -5.98
CA ILE A 114 -11.08 9.91 -5.91
C ILE A 114 -12.25 10.07 -4.94
N ARG A 115 -13.48 10.01 -5.49
CA ARG A 115 -14.75 10.14 -4.74
C ARG A 115 -15.19 8.83 -4.07
#